data_AF-A0A359H9F6-F1
#
_entry.id   AF-A0A359H9F6-F1
#
_cell.length_a   1.000
_cell.length_b   1.000
_cell.length_c   1.000
_cell.angle_alpha   90.00
_cell.angle_beta   90.00
_cell.angle_gamma   90.00
#
_symmetry.space_group_name_H-M   'P 1'
#
loop_
_entity.id
_entity.type
_entity.pdbx_description
1 polymer ?
#
loop_
_entity_poly.entity_id
_entity_poly.type
_entity_poly.pdbx_seq_one_letter_code
_entity_poly.pdbx_strand_id
1 'polypeptide(L)'
;MDNEDIKQVMSEWGSWKNFLGQAVEFADELGIGRERIFSLAQQAGDILADNVDPSNPEQKTVKELWSVADKGEKQVLASLMVRLVSKK
;
A
#
# COMPACT_ATOMS: atom_id res chain seq x y z
N MET A 1 -21.15 3.46 11.36
CA MET A 1 -20.14 3.71 10.33
C MET A 1 -20.26 2.52 9.43
N ASP A 2 -20.87 2.76 8.29
CA ASP A 2 -21.59 1.71 7.58
C ASP A 2 -20.67 1.16 6.48
N ASN A 3 -20.98 -0.02 5.96
CA ASN A 3 -20.08 -0.76 5.06
C ASN A 3 -19.81 -0.01 3.72
N GLU A 4 -20.67 0.95 3.36
CA GLU A 4 -20.49 1.86 2.22
C GLU A 4 -19.49 2.98 2.49
N ASP A 5 -19.47 3.54 3.71
CA ASP A 5 -18.49 4.58 4.08
C ASP A 5 -17.06 4.03 4.01
N ILE A 6 -16.88 2.77 4.40
CA ILE A 6 -15.60 2.06 4.31
C ILE A 6 -15.18 1.89 2.83
N LYS A 7 -16.11 1.57 1.93
CA LYS A 7 -15.83 1.50 0.49
C LYS A 7 -15.45 2.86 -0.10
N GLN A 8 -16.12 3.93 0.33
CA GLN A 8 -15.83 5.27 -0.17
C GLN A 8 -14.47 5.77 0.34
N VAL A 9 -14.14 5.51 1.61
CA VAL A 9 -12.80 5.76 2.16
C VAL A 9 -11.76 4.96 1.38
N MET A 10 -11.98 3.68 1.08
CA MET A 10 -11.06 2.90 0.22
C MET A 10 -10.94 3.41 -1.22
N SER A 11 -11.96 4.12 -1.73
CA SER A 11 -11.96 4.73 -3.06
C SER A 11 -11.09 5.98 -3.17
N GLU A 12 -10.72 6.58 -2.04
CA GLU A 12 -9.91 7.79 -2.00
C GLU A 12 -8.43 7.44 -1.81
N TRP A 13 -7.60 7.85 -2.77
CA TRP A 13 -6.15 7.67 -2.72
C TRP A 13 -5.53 8.18 -1.41
N GLY A 14 -6.07 9.26 -0.84
CA GLY A 14 -5.65 9.80 0.45
C GLY A 14 -5.83 8.81 1.61
N SER A 15 -7.00 8.18 1.69
CA SER A 15 -7.31 7.19 2.72
C SER A 15 -6.46 5.93 2.62
N TRP A 16 -6.20 5.49 1.39
CA TRP A 16 -5.28 4.38 1.15
C TRP A 16 -3.85 4.69 1.63
N LYS A 17 -3.35 5.90 1.35
CA LYS A 17 -2.06 6.37 1.88
C LYS A 17 -2.06 6.47 3.40
N ASN A 18 -3.15 6.98 4.00
CA ASN A 18 -3.27 7.10 5.45
C ASN A 18 -3.27 5.73 6.14
N PHE A 19 -3.99 4.74 5.58
CA PHE A 19 -4.00 3.37 6.10
C PHE A 19 -2.61 2.74 6.08
N LEU A 20 -1.90 2.85 4.95
CA LEU A 20 -0.54 2.34 4.85
C LEU A 20 0.45 3.10 5.74
N GLY A 21 0.31 4.42 5.84
CA GLY A 21 1.11 5.25 6.74
C GLY A 21 0.98 4.80 8.19
N GLN A 22 -0.26 4.61 8.67
CA GLN A 22 -0.55 4.10 10.01
C GLN A 22 0.01 2.69 10.24
N ALA A 23 -0.09 1.80 9.25
CA ALA A 23 0.47 0.45 9.36
C ALA A 23 2.01 0.46 9.45
N VAL A 24 2.67 1.37 8.73
CA VAL A 24 4.13 1.55 8.79
C VAL A 24 4.55 2.16 10.14
N GLU A 25 3.86 3.20 10.61
CA GLU A 25 4.11 3.83 11.91
C GLU A 25 3.92 2.84 13.05
N PHE A 26 2.82 2.07 13.05
CA PHE A 26 2.54 1.05 14.05
C PHE A 26 3.60 -0.06 14.08
N ALA A 27 4.11 -0.47 12.92
CA ALA A 27 5.20 -1.44 12.86
C ALA A 27 6.49 -0.88 13.47
N ASP A 28 6.83 0.37 13.19
CA ASP A 28 8.00 1.04 13.75
C ASP A 28 7.90 1.20 15.28
N GLU A 29 6.72 1.59 15.80
CA GLU A 29 6.44 1.72 17.24
C GLU A 29 6.60 0.38 17.99
N LEU A 30 6.27 -0.74 17.35
CA LEU A 30 6.46 -2.08 17.91
C LEU A 30 7.92 -2.57 17.86
N GLY A 31 8.86 -1.74 17.39
CA GLY A 31 10.26 -2.10 17.22
C GLY A 31 10.49 -3.13 16.12
N ILE A 32 9.54 -3.25 15.18
CA ILE A 32 9.65 -4.17 14.05
C ILE A 32 10.68 -3.59 13.09
N GLY A 33 11.80 -4.30 12.93
CA GLY A 33 12.89 -3.86 12.05
C GLY A 33 12.44 -3.58 10.62
N ARG A 34 13.07 -2.58 9.97
CA ARG A 34 12.73 -2.08 8.62
C ARG A 34 12.56 -3.16 7.56
N GLU A 35 13.30 -4.26 7.61
CA GLU A 35 13.13 -5.39 6.68
C GLU A 35 11.71 -5.98 6.73
N ARG A 36 11.11 -6.02 7.92
CA ARG A 36 9.77 -6.58 8.10
C ARG A 36 8.68 -5.59 7.69
N ILE A 37 8.92 -4.28 7.79
CA ILE A 37 8.09 -3.25 7.15
C ILE A 37 8.07 -3.45 5.63
N PHE A 38 9.24 -3.71 5.01
CA PHE A 38 9.28 -4.02 3.57
C PHE A 38 8.51 -5.30 3.22
N SER A 39 8.60 -6.34 4.04
CA SER A 39 7.82 -7.57 3.82
C SER A 39 6.32 -7.35 3.91
N LEU A 40 5.86 -6.44 4.79
CA LEU A 40 4.46 -6.05 4.93
C LEU A 40 4.00 -5.20 3.75
N ALA A 41 4.85 -4.30 3.25
CA ALA A 41 4.57 -3.51 2.06
C ALA A 41 4.49 -4.37 0.79
N GLN A 42 5.33 -5.41 0.67
CA GLN A 42 5.21 -6.39 -0.41
C GLN A 42 3.89 -7.16 -0.32
N GLN A 43 3.52 -7.66 0.87
CA GLN A 43 2.24 -8.33 1.08
C GLN A 43 1.06 -7.40 0.79
N ALA A 44 1.13 -6.13 1.16
CA ALA A 44 0.13 -5.14 0.80
C ALA A 44 0.05 -4.94 -0.72
N GLY A 45 1.19 -4.83 -1.41
CA GLY A 45 1.26 -4.77 -2.87
C GLY A 45 0.61 -5.98 -3.55
N ASP A 46 0.88 -7.18 -3.04
CA ASP A 46 0.27 -8.43 -3.54
C ASP A 46 -1.24 -8.48 -3.27
N ILE A 47 -1.70 -8.06 -2.08
CA ILE A 47 -3.13 -7.94 -1.76
C ILE A 47 -3.83 -6.93 -2.68
N LEU A 48 -3.19 -5.79 -2.98
CA LEU A 48 -3.72 -4.80 -3.93
C LEU A 48 -3.79 -5.34 -5.35
N ALA A 49 -2.76 -6.05 -5.79
CA ALA A 49 -2.71 -6.63 -7.12
C ALA A 49 -3.81 -7.69 -7.32
N ASP A 50 -3.99 -8.57 -6.33
CA ASP A 50 -4.84 -9.75 -6.46
C ASP A 50 -6.31 -9.50 -6.08
N ASN A 51 -6.60 -8.59 -5.14
CA ASN A 51 -7.94 -8.51 -4.52
C ASN A 51 -8.63 -7.15 -4.60
N VAL A 52 -7.96 -6.10 -5.09
CA VAL A 52 -8.58 -4.77 -5.18
C VAL A 52 -8.99 -4.49 -6.63
N ASP A 53 -10.29 -4.33 -6.83
CA ASP A 53 -10.82 -3.69 -8.03
C ASP A 53 -10.49 -2.20 -7.91
N PRO A 54 -9.62 -1.65 -8.78
CA PRO A 54 -9.08 -0.32 -8.58
C PRO A 54 -10.21 0.70 -8.53
N SER A 55 -10.39 1.31 -7.37
CA SER A 55 -11.49 2.23 -7.11
C SER A 55 -11.16 3.66 -7.58
N ASN A 56 -9.90 3.92 -7.96
CA ASN A 56 -9.41 5.17 -8.54
C ASN A 56 -8.24 4.94 -9.54
N PRO A 57 -7.90 5.96 -10.36
CA PRO A 57 -6.83 5.87 -11.35
C PRO A 57 -5.43 5.59 -10.76
N GLU A 58 -5.13 6.09 -9.57
CA GLU A 58 -3.83 5.89 -8.90
C GLU A 58 -3.62 4.43 -8.52
N GLN A 59 -4.61 3.79 -7.91
CA GLN A 59 -4.60 2.36 -7.60
C GLN A 59 -4.49 1.51 -8.87
N LYS A 60 -5.21 1.89 -9.94
CA LYS A 60 -5.10 1.22 -11.24
C LYS A 60 -3.68 1.28 -11.78
N THR A 61 -3.05 2.45 -11.73
CA THR A 61 -1.67 2.65 -12.20
C THR A 61 -0.68 1.79 -11.42
N VAL A 62 -0.78 1.78 -10.08
CA VAL A 62 0.10 0.93 -9.24
C VAL A 62 -0.08 -0.55 -9.55
N LYS A 63 -1.33 -1.00 -9.77
CA LYS A 63 -1.64 -2.38 -10.15
C LYS A 63 -1.06 -2.77 -11.51
N GLU A 64 -1.17 -1.90 -12.50
CA GLU A 64 -0.59 -2.12 -13.83
C GLU A 64 0.94 -2.18 -13.79
N LEU A 65 1.58 -1.31 -13.01
CA LEU A 65 3.03 -1.37 -12.80
C LEU A 65 3.46 -2.65 -12.06
N TRP A 66 2.71 -3.06 -11.04
CA TRP A 66 3.01 -4.27 -10.27
C TRP A 66 2.86 -5.56 -11.10
N SER A 67 1.91 -5.61 -12.04
CA SER A 67 1.65 -6.81 -12.85
C SER A 67 2.74 -7.11 -13.87
N VAL A 68 3.45 -6.08 -14.34
CA VAL A 68 4.56 -6.22 -15.30
C VAL A 68 5.94 -6.27 -14.64
N ALA A 69 6.03 -5.90 -13.36
CA ALA A 69 7.28 -5.83 -12.62
C ALA A 69 7.83 -7.22 -12.24
N ASP A 70 9.16 -7.37 -12.34
CA ASP A 70 9.87 -8.51 -11.78
C ASP A 70 10.01 -8.42 -10.25
N LYS A 71 10.66 -9.41 -9.63
CA LYS A 71 10.80 -9.46 -8.16
C LYS A 71 11.56 -8.26 -7.59
N GLY A 72 12.62 -7.80 -8.24
CA GLY A 72 13.41 -6.66 -7.78
C GLY A 72 12.65 -5.36 -7.97
N GLU A 73 11.97 -5.20 -9.10
CA GLU A 73 11.14 -4.03 -9.40
C GLU A 73 9.95 -3.90 -8.44
N LYS A 74 9.31 -5.02 -8.06
CA LYS A 74 8.28 -5.05 -7.01
C LYS A 74 8.82 -4.60 -5.65
N GLN A 75 10.04 -4.99 -5.28
CA GLN A 75 10.68 -4.51 -4.05
C GLN A 75 10.94 -3.00 -4.10
N VAL A 76 11.41 -2.48 -5.22
CA VAL A 76 11.62 -1.04 -5.42
C VAL A 76 10.29 -0.28 -5.34
N LEU A 77 9.26 -0.75 -6.04
CA LEU A 77 7.94 -0.16 -6.02
C LEU A 77 7.35 -0.14 -4.60
N ALA A 78 7.40 -1.26 -3.87
CA ALA A 78 6.98 -1.32 -2.48
C ALA A 78 7.75 -0.33 -1.59
N SER A 79 9.07 -0.21 -1.77
CA SER A 79 9.90 0.74 -1.03
C SER A 79 9.51 2.20 -1.30
N LEU A 80 9.26 2.55 -2.57
CA LEU A 80 8.80 3.88 -2.95
C LEU A 80 7.43 4.18 -2.35
N MET A 81 6.51 3.21 -2.34
CA MET A 81 5.19 3.37 -1.72
C MET A 81 5.29 3.61 -0.21
N VAL A 82 6.12 2.85 0.52
CA VAL A 82 6.38 3.08 1.94
C VAL A 82 6.92 4.50 2.16
N ARG A 83 7.93 4.90 1.39
CA ARG A 83 8.49 6.26 1.50
C ARG A 83 7.48 7.34 1.16
N LEU A 84 6.60 7.11 0.19
CA LEU A 84 5.55 8.04 -0.22
C LEU A 84 4.54 8.27 0.90
N VAL A 85 4.13 7.22 1.62
CA VAL A 85 3.15 7.34 2.72
C VAL A 85 3.78 7.83 4.02
N SER A 86 5.07 7.58 4.24
CA SER A 86 5.82 8.14 5.36
C SER A 86 6.25 9.60 5.15
N LYS A 87 6.08 10.16 3.94
CA LYS A 87 6.38 11.56 3.64
C LYS A 87 5.16 12.41 4.00
N LYS A 88 5.29 13.24 5.04
CA LYS A 88 4.31 14.27 5.39
C LYS A 88 4.19 15.34 4.31
#